data_AF-A0A7S0WPV4-F1
#
_entry.id   AF-A0A7S0WPV4-F1
#
_cell.length_a   1.000
_cell.length_b   1.000
_cell.length_c   1.000
_cell.angle_alpha   90.00
_cell.angle_beta   90.00
_cell.angle_gamma   90.00
#
_symmetry.space_group_name_H-M   'P 1'
#
loop_
_entity.id
_entity.type
_entity.pdbx_description
1 polymer ?
#
loop_
_entity_poly.entity_id
_entity_poly.type
_entity_poly.pdbx_seq_one_letter_code
_entity_poly.pdbx_strand_id
1 'polypeptide(L)'
;MALPGTAAKIGIIIVLLLALAGWAIAVAGLAKLTDMCRKDQGPWVANNANGNWWIVDNIDKDKLYDCGITFSLDWWIMFIELMVIVLGLLGSFINALNSRHVILYILGVSTTLWCIFANKFIKAGYIVMSDDNDYQRATAAGAAGAIIVLTCNFLFAFMFGPENAAPAADAAQPPISKA
;
A
#
# COMPACT_ATOMS: atom_id res chain seq x y z
N MET A 1 21.74 -1.09 16.29
CA MET A 1 21.93 -2.47 16.78
C MET A 1 21.67 -3.39 15.59
N ALA A 2 22.72 -3.91 14.94
CA ALA A 2 22.55 -4.73 13.74
C ALA A 2 22.17 -6.15 14.15
N LEU A 3 21.03 -6.66 13.65
CA LEU A 3 20.66 -8.06 13.80
C LEU A 3 21.61 -8.93 12.96
N PRO A 4 22.05 -10.11 13.46
CA PRO A 4 22.85 -11.03 12.67
C PRO A 4 22.10 -11.37 11.36
N GLY A 5 22.83 -11.50 10.25
CA GLY A 5 22.27 -11.49 8.88
C GLY A 5 21.12 -12.47 8.62
N THR A 6 21.00 -13.56 9.37
CA THR A 6 19.88 -14.51 9.28
C THR A 6 18.60 -13.98 9.96
N ALA A 7 18.73 -13.31 11.11
CA ALA A 7 17.60 -12.77 11.86
C ALA A 7 16.95 -11.58 11.13
N ALA A 8 17.75 -10.73 10.48
CA ALA A 8 17.24 -9.63 9.66
C ALA A 8 16.43 -10.15 8.45
N LYS A 9 16.92 -11.20 7.77
CA LYS A 9 16.22 -11.84 6.64
C LYS A 9 14.88 -12.45 7.07
N ILE A 10 14.84 -13.13 8.22
CA ILE A 10 13.61 -13.70 8.77
C ILE A 10 12.60 -12.58 9.06
N GLY A 11 13.04 -11.47 9.68
CA GLY A 11 12.18 -10.31 9.94
C GLY A 11 11.57 -9.73 8.66
N ILE A 12 12.37 -9.56 7.61
CA ILE A 12 11.90 -9.09 6.30
C ILE A 12 10.84 -10.03 5.71
N ILE A 13 11.08 -11.35 5.73
CA ILE A 13 10.13 -12.34 5.21
C ILE A 13 8.80 -12.27 5.97
N ILE A 14 8.84 -12.18 7.30
CA ILE A 14 7.63 -12.07 8.13
C ILE A 14 6.83 -10.82 7.74
N VAL A 15 7.51 -9.68 7.58
CA VAL A 15 6.86 -8.41 7.20
C VAL A 15 6.22 -8.50 5.82
N LEU A 16 6.89 -9.13 4.85
CA LEU A 16 6.34 -9.33 3.50
C LEU A 16 5.13 -10.27 3.50
N LEU A 17 5.12 -11.30 4.36
CA LEU A 17 3.95 -12.18 4.54
C LEU A 17 2.78 -11.44 5.20
N LEU A 18 3.05 -10.55 6.16
CA LEU A 18 2.02 -9.69 6.75
C LEU A 18 1.49 -8.66 5.75
N ALA A 19 2.36 -8.08 4.90
CA ALA A 19 1.96 -7.22 3.80
C ALA A 19 1.04 -7.97 2.83
N LEU A 20 1.36 -9.21 2.49
CA LEU A 20 0.53 -10.06 1.64
C LEU A 20 -0.85 -10.35 2.26
N ALA A 21 -0.91 -10.58 3.58
CA ALA A 21 -2.18 -10.74 4.28
C ALA A 21 -3.02 -9.45 4.25
N GLY A 22 -2.41 -8.30 4.53
CA GLY A 22 -3.07 -6.99 4.41
C GLY A 22 -3.56 -6.70 2.99
N TRP A 23 -2.73 -7.01 2.00
CA TRP A 23 -3.05 -6.90 0.59
C TRP A 23 -4.27 -7.78 0.23
N ALA A 24 -4.30 -9.04 0.66
CA ALA A 24 -5.42 -9.93 0.38
C ALA A 24 -6.73 -9.44 1.01
N ILE A 25 -6.69 -8.90 2.23
CA ILE A 25 -7.84 -8.28 2.90
C ILE A 25 -8.33 -7.06 2.10
N ALA A 26 -7.42 -6.22 1.63
CA ALA A 26 -7.77 -5.04 0.83
C ALA A 26 -8.37 -5.41 -0.53
N VAL A 27 -7.81 -6.43 -1.21
CA VAL A 27 -8.36 -6.99 -2.45
C VAL A 27 -9.77 -7.54 -2.21
N ALA A 28 -10.03 -8.24 -1.11
CA ALA A 28 -11.37 -8.73 -0.80
C ALA A 28 -12.39 -7.58 -0.63
N GLY A 29 -12.02 -6.52 0.08
CA GLY A 29 -12.84 -5.31 0.22
C GLY A 29 -13.12 -4.63 -1.12
N LEU A 30 -12.07 -4.42 -1.94
CA LEU A 30 -12.19 -3.82 -3.26
C LEU A 30 -13.01 -4.68 -4.24
N ALA A 31 -12.82 -6.00 -4.22
CA ALA A 31 -13.57 -6.93 -5.05
C ALA A 31 -15.06 -6.91 -4.70
N LYS A 32 -15.40 -6.88 -3.41
CA LYS A 32 -16.80 -6.76 -2.96
C LYS A 32 -17.41 -5.42 -3.39
N LEU A 33 -16.69 -4.30 -3.28
CA LEU A 33 -17.16 -3.00 -3.78
C LEU A 33 -17.34 -2.98 -5.30
N THR A 34 -16.44 -3.62 -6.04
CA THR A 34 -16.55 -3.74 -7.51
C THR A 34 -17.74 -4.60 -7.90
N ASP A 35 -18.01 -5.69 -7.18
CA ASP A 35 -19.18 -6.56 -7.39
C ASP A 35 -20.49 -5.84 -7.07
N MET A 36 -20.55 -5.10 -5.96
CA MET A 36 -21.71 -4.28 -5.59
C MET A 36 -21.95 -3.20 -6.65
N CYS A 37 -20.90 -2.55 -7.17
CA CYS A 37 -20.95 -1.63 -8.32
C CYS A 37 -21.59 -2.26 -9.54
N ARG A 38 -21.12 -3.44 -9.93
CA ARG A 38 -21.66 -4.13 -11.09
C ARG A 38 -23.13 -4.54 -10.92
N LYS A 39 -23.57 -4.79 -9.69
CA LYS A 39 -24.94 -5.23 -9.37
C LYS A 39 -25.90 -4.08 -9.07
N ASP A 40 -25.43 -2.83 -9.11
CA ASP A 40 -26.21 -1.64 -8.71
C ASP A 40 -26.72 -1.72 -7.26
N GLN A 41 -25.93 -2.32 -6.36
CA GLN A 41 -26.29 -2.60 -4.96
C GLN A 41 -25.55 -1.68 -3.98
N GLY A 42 -25.81 -0.37 -4.03
CA GLY A 42 -25.40 0.53 -2.95
C GLY A 42 -25.33 2.02 -3.32
N PRO A 43 -25.08 2.88 -2.32
CA PRO A 43 -24.72 4.28 -2.54
C PRO A 43 -23.32 4.38 -3.14
N TRP A 44 -23.15 5.18 -4.20
CA TRP A 44 -21.90 5.29 -4.95
C TRP A 44 -21.05 6.44 -4.45
N VAL A 45 -19.77 6.21 -4.16
CA VAL A 45 -18.85 7.31 -3.83
C VAL A 45 -18.14 7.74 -5.11
N ALA A 46 -18.54 8.90 -5.65
CA ALA A 46 -17.91 9.50 -6.82
C ALA A 46 -16.94 10.62 -6.40
N ASN A 47 -15.91 10.84 -7.21
CA ASN A 47 -15.04 12.01 -7.08
C ASN A 47 -15.62 13.16 -7.92
N ASN A 48 -15.76 14.35 -7.35
CA ASN A 48 -16.12 15.53 -8.15
C ASN A 48 -14.87 16.17 -8.79
N ALA A 49 -15.07 17.16 -9.66
CA ALA A 49 -13.99 17.90 -10.31
C ALA A 49 -13.02 18.61 -9.33
N ASN A 50 -13.40 18.72 -8.05
CA ASN A 50 -12.64 19.39 -7.00
C ASN A 50 -11.91 18.40 -6.06
N GLY A 51 -11.90 17.10 -6.36
CA GLY A 51 -11.21 16.09 -5.54
C GLY A 51 -11.96 15.68 -4.27
N ASN A 52 -13.22 16.10 -4.10
CA ASN A 52 -14.04 15.75 -2.95
C ASN A 52 -14.87 14.49 -3.24
N TRP A 53 -14.84 13.56 -2.30
CA TRP A 53 -15.63 12.32 -2.32
C TRP A 53 -17.02 12.59 -1.75
N TRP A 54 -18.06 12.29 -2.52
CA TRP A 54 -19.46 12.47 -2.13
C TRP A 54 -20.27 11.22 -2.47
N ILE A 55 -21.29 10.92 -1.67
CA ILE A 55 -22.27 9.90 -2.00
C ILE A 55 -23.17 10.42 -3.12
N VAL A 56 -23.28 9.64 -4.18
CA VAL A 56 -24.22 9.85 -5.27
C VAL A 56 -25.42 8.94 -5.02
N ASP A 57 -26.45 9.50 -4.38
CA ASP A 57 -27.70 8.79 -4.04
C ASP A 57 -28.61 8.54 -5.26
N ASN A 58 -28.32 9.16 -6.41
CA ASN A 58 -29.04 8.94 -7.67
C ASN A 58 -28.05 9.00 -8.84
N ILE A 59 -27.46 7.87 -9.20
CA ILE A 59 -26.76 7.75 -10.48
C ILE A 59 -27.82 7.58 -11.57
N ASP A 60 -27.93 8.56 -12.47
CA ASP A 60 -28.52 8.34 -13.80
C ASP A 60 -27.95 7.02 -14.34
N LYS A 61 -28.79 6.00 -14.57
CA LYS A 61 -28.35 4.68 -15.04
C LYS A 61 -27.54 4.75 -16.34
N ASP A 62 -27.75 5.82 -17.10
CA ASP A 62 -27.05 6.13 -18.36
C ASP A 62 -25.66 6.76 -18.15
N LYS A 63 -25.33 7.16 -16.92
CA LYS A 63 -24.02 7.64 -16.46
C LYS A 63 -23.40 6.67 -15.45
N LEU A 64 -23.80 5.39 -15.43
CA LEU A 64 -22.99 4.34 -14.81
C LEU A 64 -21.66 4.30 -15.58
N TYR A 65 -20.74 5.15 -15.14
CA TYR A 65 -19.33 5.04 -15.44
C TYR A 65 -18.94 3.60 -15.13
N ASP A 66 -18.47 2.90 -16.16
CA ASP A 66 -17.98 1.54 -16.12
C ASP A 66 -17.28 1.29 -14.77
N CYS A 67 -17.81 0.38 -13.95
CA CYS A 67 -17.24 0.08 -12.62
C CYS A 67 -15.74 -0.25 -12.71
N GLY A 68 -15.31 -0.78 -13.86
CA GLY A 68 -13.90 -0.97 -14.17
C GLY A 68 -13.09 0.32 -14.20
N ILE A 69 -13.64 1.43 -14.71
CA ILE A 69 -13.01 2.75 -14.72
C ILE A 69 -13.02 3.37 -13.32
N THR A 70 -14.13 3.27 -12.59
CA THR A 70 -14.28 3.85 -11.24
C THR A 70 -13.26 3.31 -10.24
N PHE A 71 -12.96 2.02 -10.30
CA PHE A 71 -11.98 1.34 -9.45
C PHE A 71 -10.64 1.06 -10.15
N SER A 72 -10.43 1.59 -11.37
CA SER A 72 -9.24 1.30 -12.18
C SER A 72 -7.95 1.62 -11.42
N LEU A 73 -7.86 2.82 -10.85
CA LEU A 73 -6.72 3.23 -10.04
C LEU A 73 -6.52 2.30 -8.84
N ASP A 74 -7.60 1.96 -8.13
CA ASP A 74 -7.53 1.10 -6.95
C ASP A 74 -6.98 -0.30 -7.28
N TRP A 75 -7.39 -0.87 -8.42
CA TRP A 75 -6.85 -2.14 -8.92
C TRP A 75 -5.38 -2.03 -9.34
N TRP A 76 -4.97 -0.89 -9.91
CA TRP A 76 -3.55 -0.62 -10.18
C TRP A 76 -2.70 -0.56 -8.91
N ILE A 77 -3.24 -0.01 -7.82
CA ILE A 77 -2.55 0.01 -6.51
C ILE A 77 -2.30 -1.41 -6.02
N MET A 78 -3.31 -2.29 -6.12
CA MET A 78 -3.16 -3.72 -5.77
C MET A 78 -2.06 -4.39 -6.59
N PHE A 79 -2.00 -4.12 -7.88
CA PHE A 79 -0.99 -4.70 -8.77
C PHE A 79 0.43 -4.21 -8.43
N ILE A 80 0.62 -2.90 -8.21
CA ILE A 80 1.93 -2.32 -7.88
C ILE A 80 2.44 -2.89 -6.55
N GLU A 81 1.59 -3.01 -5.55
CA GLU A 81 1.98 -3.57 -4.25
C GLU A 81 2.39 -5.04 -4.36
N LEU A 82 1.66 -5.83 -5.17
CA LEU A 82 2.04 -7.22 -5.41
C LEU A 82 3.46 -7.31 -6.02
N MET A 83 3.81 -6.41 -6.93
CA MET A 83 5.17 -6.32 -7.48
C MET A 83 6.20 -5.99 -6.39
N VAL A 84 5.89 -5.07 -5.47
CA VAL A 84 6.76 -4.77 -4.33
C VAL A 84 7.00 -6.00 -3.47
N ILE A 85 5.94 -6.75 -3.14
CA ILE A 85 6.04 -7.96 -2.31
C ILE A 85 6.89 -9.03 -3.01
N VAL A 86 6.64 -9.28 -4.31
CA VAL A 86 7.40 -10.28 -5.08
C VAL A 86 8.87 -9.87 -5.19
N LEU A 87 9.16 -8.62 -5.53
CA LEU A 87 10.53 -8.11 -5.63
C LEU A 87 11.25 -8.12 -4.27
N GLY A 88 10.55 -7.79 -3.19
CA GLY A 88 11.06 -7.85 -1.82
C GLY A 88 11.40 -9.27 -1.38
N LEU A 89 10.55 -10.25 -1.71
CA LEU A 89 10.80 -11.66 -1.44
C LEU A 89 12.00 -12.16 -2.26
N LEU A 90 12.04 -11.90 -3.56
CA LEU A 90 13.17 -12.26 -4.42
C LEU A 90 14.48 -11.63 -3.94
N GLY A 91 14.45 -10.36 -3.54
CA GLY A 91 15.60 -9.63 -2.97
C GLY A 91 16.05 -10.14 -1.60
N SER A 92 15.23 -10.93 -0.90
CA SER A 92 15.61 -11.59 0.36
C SER A 92 16.39 -12.90 0.12
N PHE A 93 16.14 -13.57 -1.01
CA PHE A 93 16.82 -14.83 -1.39
C PHE A 93 18.05 -14.61 -2.27
N ILE A 94 18.00 -13.62 -3.15
CA ILE A 94 19.08 -13.30 -4.07
C ILE A 94 19.87 -12.16 -3.43
N ASN A 95 21.19 -12.28 -3.31
CA ASN A 95 22.09 -11.18 -2.91
C ASN A 95 22.16 -10.09 -4.02
N ALA A 96 21.02 -9.69 -4.57
CA ALA A 96 20.87 -8.61 -5.54
C ALA A 96 20.92 -7.25 -4.82
N LEU A 97 22.03 -7.00 -4.12
CA LEU A 97 22.31 -5.78 -3.37
C LEU A 97 22.33 -4.55 -4.28
N ASN A 98 22.66 -4.72 -5.56
CA ASN A 98 22.85 -3.63 -6.51
C ASN A 98 21.54 -2.94 -6.92
N SER A 99 20.37 -3.58 -6.78
CA SER A 99 19.07 -3.01 -7.21
C SER A 99 18.17 -2.56 -6.06
N ARG A 100 18.69 -2.50 -4.82
CA ARG A 100 17.91 -2.15 -3.62
C ARG A 100 17.22 -0.78 -3.71
N HIS A 101 17.88 0.19 -4.32
CA HIS A 101 17.34 1.54 -4.52
C HIS A 101 16.09 1.54 -5.40
N VAL A 102 16.01 0.66 -6.40
CA VAL A 102 14.82 0.51 -7.26
C VAL A 102 13.63 -0.02 -6.44
N ILE A 103 13.87 -1.03 -5.61
CA ILE A 103 12.84 -1.61 -4.73
C ILE A 103 12.30 -0.56 -3.76
N LEU A 104 13.19 0.23 -3.13
CA LEU A 104 12.79 1.30 -2.21
C LEU A 104 12.04 2.44 -2.91
N TYR A 105 12.41 2.75 -4.16
CA TYR A 105 11.68 3.75 -4.95
C TYR A 105 10.25 3.29 -5.25
N ILE A 106 10.09 2.06 -5.75
CA ILE A 106 8.76 1.49 -6.04
C ILE A 106 7.94 1.38 -4.75
N LEU A 107 8.56 0.99 -3.63
CA LEU A 107 7.93 0.97 -2.31
C LEU A 107 7.40 2.34 -1.90
N GLY A 108 8.18 3.41 -2.11
CA GLY A 108 7.76 4.78 -1.79
C GLY A 108 6.55 5.25 -2.62
N VAL A 109 6.55 4.93 -3.92
CA VAL A 109 5.40 5.18 -4.80
C VAL A 109 4.18 4.38 -4.33
N SER A 110 4.35 3.09 -4.07
CA SER A 110 3.27 2.21 -3.59
C SER A 110 2.68 2.71 -2.27
N THR A 111 3.53 3.09 -1.32
CA THR A 111 3.11 3.62 0.00
C THR A 111 2.25 4.87 -0.15
N THR A 112 2.65 5.79 -1.04
CA THR A 112 1.87 7.02 -1.30
C THR A 112 0.50 6.69 -1.88
N LEU A 113 0.42 5.75 -2.82
CA LEU A 113 -0.83 5.30 -3.40
C LEU A 113 -1.73 4.62 -2.36
N TRP A 114 -1.19 3.79 -1.48
CA TRP A 114 -1.93 3.17 -0.38
C TRP A 114 -2.48 4.18 0.61
N CYS A 115 -1.79 5.29 0.87
CA CYS A 115 -2.34 6.39 1.69
C CYS A 115 -3.59 7.00 1.05
N ILE A 116 -3.56 7.21 -0.28
CA ILE A 116 -4.72 7.72 -1.04
C ILE A 116 -5.88 6.72 -0.97
N PHE A 117 -5.59 5.43 -1.20
CA PHE A 117 -6.57 4.35 -1.10
C PHE A 117 -7.18 4.26 0.31
N ALA A 118 -6.36 4.24 1.37
CA ALA A 118 -6.82 4.20 2.75
C ALA A 118 -7.72 5.39 3.07
N ASN A 119 -7.32 6.61 2.71
CA ASN A 119 -8.12 7.80 2.93
C ASN A 119 -9.47 7.75 2.20
N LYS A 120 -9.50 7.25 0.95
CA LYS A 120 -10.73 7.05 0.18
C LYS A 120 -11.66 6.06 0.89
N PHE A 121 -11.15 4.91 1.30
CA PHE A 121 -11.95 3.84 1.92
C PHE A 121 -12.43 4.18 3.33
N ILE A 122 -11.59 4.84 4.14
CA ILE A 122 -11.98 5.36 5.45
C ILE A 122 -13.12 6.36 5.30
N LYS A 123 -12.97 7.35 4.40
CA LYS A 123 -14.03 8.33 4.14
C LYS A 123 -15.30 7.68 3.61
N ALA A 124 -15.19 6.75 2.67
CA ALA A 124 -16.35 6.02 2.15
C ALA A 124 -17.12 5.28 3.26
N GLY A 125 -16.41 4.65 4.20
CA GLY A 125 -17.02 3.98 5.35
C GLY A 125 -17.70 4.93 6.35
N TYR A 126 -17.22 6.17 6.49
CA TYR A 126 -17.85 7.18 7.36
C TYR A 126 -19.10 7.81 6.76
N ILE A 127 -19.20 7.95 5.44
CA ILE A 127 -20.33 8.65 4.83
C ILE A 127 -21.55 7.70 4.72
N VAL A 128 -21.35 6.39 4.55
CA VAL A 128 -22.42 5.39 4.40
C VAL A 128 -22.86 4.83 5.77
N MET A 129 -23.26 5.71 6.69
CA MET A 129 -23.76 5.32 8.03
C MET A 129 -25.23 4.84 8.04
N SER A 130 -25.93 4.77 6.90
CA SER A 130 -27.33 4.30 6.85
C SER A 130 -27.46 2.91 6.21
N ASP A 131 -27.94 1.95 7.01
CA ASP A 131 -28.56 0.65 6.71
C ASP A 131 -27.84 -0.41 5.85
N ASP A 132 -26.81 -0.10 5.04
CA ASP A 132 -26.15 -1.10 4.19
C ASP A 132 -24.87 -1.70 4.81
N ASN A 133 -25.08 -2.74 5.63
CA ASN A 133 -24.03 -3.45 6.40
C ASN A 133 -22.92 -4.03 5.50
N ASP A 134 -23.25 -4.40 4.26
CA ASP A 134 -22.28 -5.01 3.33
C ASP A 134 -21.30 -3.99 2.76
N TYR A 135 -21.78 -2.78 2.44
CA TYR A 135 -20.94 -1.69 1.95
C TYR A 135 -19.95 -1.22 3.01
N GLN A 136 -20.42 -1.06 4.25
CA GLN A 136 -19.57 -0.66 5.37
C GLN A 136 -18.50 -1.71 5.68
N ARG A 137 -18.85 -3.02 5.61
CA ARG A 137 -17.87 -4.11 5.80
C ARG A 137 -16.82 -4.12 4.70
N ALA A 138 -17.21 -3.90 3.44
CA ALA A 138 -16.28 -3.90 2.32
C ALA A 138 -15.31 -2.71 2.39
N THR A 139 -15.82 -1.51 2.72
CA THR A 139 -14.97 -0.32 2.92
C THR A 139 -14.06 -0.45 4.14
N ALA A 140 -14.56 -1.00 5.25
CA ALA A 140 -13.77 -1.28 6.45
C ALA A 140 -12.67 -2.32 6.18
N ALA A 141 -12.98 -3.40 5.46
CA ALA A 141 -11.99 -4.40 5.06
C ALA A 141 -10.89 -3.78 4.18
N GLY A 142 -11.29 -2.98 3.17
CA GLY A 142 -10.33 -2.25 2.33
C GLY A 142 -9.40 -1.34 3.14
N ALA A 143 -9.98 -0.54 4.04
CA ALA A 143 -9.20 0.35 4.92
C ALA A 143 -8.27 -0.41 5.87
N ALA A 144 -8.74 -1.48 6.50
CA ALA A 144 -7.95 -2.30 7.42
C ALA A 144 -6.76 -2.96 6.70
N GLY A 145 -7.01 -3.55 5.53
CA GLY A 145 -5.96 -4.12 4.69
C GLY A 145 -4.91 -3.07 4.29
N ALA A 146 -5.36 -1.87 3.91
CA ALA A 146 -4.48 -0.76 3.58
C ALA A 146 -3.58 -0.32 4.75
N ILE A 147 -4.12 -0.23 5.96
CA ILE A 147 -3.36 0.13 7.16
C ILE A 147 -2.28 -0.93 7.46
N ILE A 148 -2.63 -2.22 7.32
CA ILE A 148 -1.68 -3.32 7.51
C ILE A 148 -0.54 -3.20 6.50
N VAL A 149 -0.86 -2.99 5.21
CA VAL A 149 0.14 -2.82 4.14
C VAL A 149 1.03 -1.60 4.40
N LEU A 150 0.46 -0.45 4.74
CA LEU A 150 1.22 0.76 5.06
C LEU A 150 2.19 0.55 6.22
N THR A 151 1.73 -0.15 7.27
CA THR A 151 2.57 -0.49 8.42
C THR A 151 3.71 -1.43 8.00
N CYS A 152 3.42 -2.43 7.16
CA CYS A 152 4.43 -3.35 6.67
C CYS A 152 5.42 -2.66 5.72
N ASN A 153 4.98 -1.72 4.88
CA ASN A 153 5.85 -0.96 3.99
C ASN A 153 6.82 -0.07 4.76
N PHE A 154 6.35 0.56 5.84
CA PHE A 154 7.22 1.30 6.75
C PHE A 154 8.27 0.40 7.42
N LEU A 155 7.83 -0.74 7.96
CA LEU A 155 8.71 -1.73 8.60
C LEU A 155 9.73 -2.32 7.61
N PHE A 156 9.29 -2.61 6.38
CA PHE A 156 10.13 -3.14 5.31
C PHE A 156 11.18 -2.10 4.89
N ALA A 157 10.81 -0.84 4.70
CA ALA A 157 11.77 0.24 4.43
C ALA A 157 12.84 0.36 5.51
N PHE A 158 12.44 0.25 6.79
CA PHE A 158 13.36 0.33 7.92
C PHE A 158 14.30 -0.88 8.03
N MET A 159 13.83 -2.08 7.69
CA MET A 159 14.65 -3.31 7.74
C MET A 159 15.53 -3.49 6.50
N PHE A 160 15.09 -3.01 5.34
CA PHE A 160 15.78 -3.17 4.06
C PHE A 160 16.72 -1.99 3.74
N GLY A 161 16.49 -0.81 4.32
CA GLY A 161 17.24 0.43 4.05
C GLY A 161 18.63 0.62 4.70
N PRO A 162 18.93 0.15 5.93
CA PRO A 162 20.05 0.72 6.69
C PRO A 162 21.42 0.06 6.52
N GLU A 163 21.67 -0.82 5.54
CA GLU A 163 23.00 -1.45 5.42
C GLU A 163 24.11 -0.50 4.92
N ASN A 164 23.81 0.73 4.44
CA ASN A 164 24.83 1.67 3.92
C ASN A 164 24.78 3.10 4.51
N ALA A 165 24.03 3.37 5.59
CA ALA A 165 23.78 4.75 6.06
C ALA A 165 24.71 5.28 7.17
N ALA A 166 25.78 4.56 7.58
CA ALA A 166 26.86 5.13 8.41
C ALA A 166 28.15 4.29 8.35
N PRO A 167 29.39 4.87 8.43
CA PRO A 167 29.71 6.28 8.75
C PRO A 167 30.59 6.96 7.67
N ALA A 168 30.18 8.12 7.15
CA ALA A 168 31.09 9.04 6.45
C ALA A 168 31.79 10.02 7.42
N ALA A 169 32.02 9.60 8.68
CA ALA A 169 32.60 10.43 9.72
C ALA A 169 34.11 10.20 9.96
N ASP A 170 34.70 9.13 9.42
CA ASP A 170 36.12 8.80 9.64
C ASP A 170 37.05 9.12 8.46
N ALA A 171 36.55 9.70 7.37
CA ALA A 171 37.37 10.06 6.20
C ALA A 171 37.99 11.47 6.25
N ALA A 172 37.81 12.21 7.36
CA ALA A 172 38.23 13.60 7.49
C ALA A 172 39.31 13.84 8.57
N GLN A 173 40.13 12.83 8.89
CA GLN A 173 41.38 13.09 9.62
C GLN A 173 42.46 13.59 8.64
N PRO A 174 42.90 14.87 8.70
CA PRO A 174 44.05 15.30 7.94
C PRO A 174 45.31 14.55 8.43
N PRO A 175 46.25 14.22 7.54
CA PRO A 175 47.44 13.47 7.90
C PRO A 175 48.23 14.24 8.96
N ILE A 176 48.49 13.59 10.10
CA ILE A 176 49.42 14.09 11.12
C ILE A 176 50.80 14.11 10.48
N SER A 177 51.27 15.28 10.04
CA SER A 177 52.66 15.49 9.68
C SER A 177 53.48 15.35 10.96
N LYS A 178 54.24 14.26 11.08
CA LYS A 178 55.30 14.19 12.08
C LYS A 178 56.40 15.16 11.66
N ALA A 179 56.56 16.23 12.42
CA ALA A 179 57.75 17.08 12.45
C ALA A 179 58.74 16.51 13.47
#